data_AF-A0A0X8JJZ8-F1
#
_entry.id   AF-A0A0X8JJZ8-F1
#
_cell.length_a   1.000
_cell.length_b   1.000
_cell.length_c   1.000
_cell.angle_alpha   90.00
_cell.angle_beta   90.00
_cell.angle_gamma   90.00
#
_symmetry.space_group_name_H-M   'P 1'
#
loop_
_entity.id
_entity.type
_entity.pdbx_description
1 polymer ?
#
loop_
_entity_poly.entity_id
_entity_poly.type
_entity_poly.pdbx_seq_one_letter_code
_entity_poly.pdbx_strand_id
1 'polypeptide(L)'
;MPGHSQASGPYPAPEGSPVTPSPIDYAYTHAETLATTGYFSCEPPSSLSLEAALERLEATPLDDFLHQHLLRVLSKKSPGELRSLAATCYDAAADVFIRPALAGLLLECALLLPACREVCNGFPADAAARLAPASPTVYLRAALQSDREAAAAWSAMFRANICGHHPLPRPDEADIPPLFCPRELTARAEGLASRADILAREHARRKAEDWEPRERPPAKETFLRALDALMEAGFIAGPEMRHEASLSPIALLRSWQVDISVRNSRLNHSLRGQATAYGRGLSLAQARASYAMEIVERASAYVSVGPGQAGIGGEVLDRKLPLLLIKARYADLKAQGRAVLDPGLLPLEASCPDAPLYWLTARAVDGAEVLVPAQAVFLFCNLDEPGLFLAGGSTGLASGNSLDEAKVAAITEILERDAEATTPFSRARCFTLRSRDQRIQSLLEDYAARGIRVQFQDLTTELGLPVYQCFVTALDGTVARATGANLNGARAALAALTETPWPYVWARPAPFGKASGPGLAALPERVLEDLPDYSLPSAEANLRLLESVLAGHGKSPLYVDLTRTDLNLPVVRVLIPGLELTAEWDSFSRPSLRLFARYAAMYK
;
A
#
# COMPACT_ATOMS: atom_id res chain seq x y z
N MET A 1 -15.47 -41.37 -28.35
CA MET A 1 -15.49 -40.76 -29.69
C MET A 1 -16.92 -40.37 -30.03
N PRO A 2 -17.24 -39.17 -30.53
CA PRO A 2 -16.56 -37.85 -30.45
C PRO A 2 -17.42 -36.87 -29.59
N GLY A 3 -17.04 -35.65 -29.19
CA GLY A 3 -15.85 -34.83 -29.39
C GLY A 3 -15.99 -33.59 -28.48
N HIS A 4 -14.94 -33.22 -27.76
CA HIS A 4 -14.86 -31.95 -27.05
C HIS A 4 -14.21 -30.92 -27.98
N SER A 5 -15.00 -29.92 -28.35
CA SER A 5 -14.54 -28.71 -29.02
C SER A 5 -13.60 -27.94 -28.08
N GLN A 6 -12.34 -27.82 -28.48
CA GLN A 6 -11.45 -26.78 -27.95
C GLN A 6 -11.91 -25.45 -28.55
N ALA A 7 -12.51 -24.59 -27.71
CA ALA A 7 -12.66 -23.19 -28.05
C ALA A 7 -11.27 -22.54 -27.94
N SER A 8 -10.67 -22.29 -29.11
CA SER A 8 -9.48 -21.46 -29.30
C SER A 8 -9.72 -20.06 -28.74
N GLY A 9 -8.86 -19.59 -27.84
CA GLY A 9 -8.80 -18.18 -27.44
C GLY A 9 -8.44 -17.26 -28.62
N PRO A 10 -8.62 -15.94 -28.51
CA PRO A 10 -8.63 -15.03 -29.66
C PRO A 10 -7.24 -14.69 -30.25
N TYR A 11 -6.18 -15.44 -29.91
CA TYR A 11 -4.84 -15.20 -30.45
C TYR A 11 -4.21 -16.51 -30.96
N PRO A 12 -4.01 -16.68 -32.28
CA PRO A 12 -3.06 -17.68 -32.77
C PRO A 12 -1.66 -17.26 -32.37
N ALA A 13 -0.95 -18.10 -31.63
CA ALA A 13 0.47 -17.89 -31.36
C ALA A 13 1.22 -17.95 -32.71
N PRO A 14 2.01 -16.94 -33.10
CA PRO A 14 2.83 -17.04 -34.29
C PRO A 14 3.90 -18.12 -34.05
N GLU A 15 4.00 -19.09 -34.97
CA GLU A 15 5.12 -20.02 -35.02
C GLU A 15 6.40 -19.26 -35.40
N GLY A 16 7.12 -18.84 -34.37
CA GLY A 16 8.41 -18.17 -34.43
C GLY A 16 8.74 -17.67 -33.03
N SER A 17 9.96 -17.89 -32.53
CA SER A 17 10.38 -17.33 -31.24
C SER A 17 10.04 -15.84 -31.22
N PRO A 18 9.23 -15.34 -30.27
CA PRO A 18 8.87 -13.93 -30.25
C PRO A 18 10.16 -13.13 -30.15
N VAL A 19 10.36 -12.20 -31.09
CA VAL A 19 11.47 -11.24 -31.01
C VAL A 19 11.28 -10.49 -29.70
N THR A 20 12.09 -10.83 -28.70
CA THR A 20 12.06 -10.12 -27.42
C THR A 20 12.42 -8.66 -27.71
N PRO A 21 11.56 -7.70 -27.34
CA PRO A 21 11.85 -6.29 -27.53
C PRO A 21 13.20 -5.93 -26.91
N SER A 22 13.90 -4.96 -27.52
CA SER A 22 15.14 -4.44 -26.94
C SER A 22 14.92 -3.98 -25.49
N PRO A 23 15.93 -4.11 -24.62
CA PRO A 23 15.84 -3.60 -23.25
C PRO A 23 15.45 -2.12 -23.22
N ILE A 24 14.67 -1.72 -22.22
CA ILE A 24 14.41 -0.32 -21.92
C ILE A 24 14.99 0.05 -20.56
N ASP A 25 15.63 1.21 -20.49
CA ASP A 25 16.17 1.74 -19.26
C ASP A 25 15.26 2.85 -18.75
N TYR A 26 14.41 2.54 -17.76
CA TYR A 26 13.56 3.52 -17.11
C TYR A 26 14.36 4.33 -16.08
N ALA A 27 14.06 5.63 -16.01
CA ALA A 27 14.53 6.51 -14.96
C ALA A 27 13.49 6.60 -13.82
N TYR A 28 13.92 6.32 -12.60
CA TYR A 28 13.17 6.55 -11.37
C TYR A 28 13.19 8.04 -11.05
N THR A 29 12.09 8.73 -11.36
CA THR A 29 12.00 10.18 -11.28
C THR A 29 10.97 10.58 -10.23
N HIS A 30 11.32 11.54 -9.38
CA HIS A 30 10.35 12.14 -8.46
C HIS A 30 9.37 13.02 -9.25
N ALA A 31 8.09 12.65 -9.25
CA ALA A 31 7.05 13.37 -9.98
C ALA A 31 6.49 14.52 -9.13
N GLU A 32 5.98 14.23 -7.94
CA GLU A 32 5.42 15.21 -7.02
C GLU A 32 5.44 14.70 -5.58
N THR A 33 5.34 15.61 -4.60
CA THR A 33 5.13 15.26 -3.19
C THR A 33 3.77 15.80 -2.74
N LEU A 34 2.85 14.94 -2.31
CA LEU A 34 1.61 15.37 -1.67
C LEU A 34 1.68 15.03 -0.18
N ALA A 35 1.51 16.05 0.67
CA ALA A 35 1.79 15.98 2.11
C ALA A 35 3.22 15.50 2.40
N THR A 36 3.41 14.22 2.72
CA THR A 36 4.72 13.58 2.97
C THR A 36 4.99 12.35 2.10
N THR A 37 4.08 12.02 1.19
CA THR A 37 4.24 10.88 0.28
C THR A 37 4.81 11.40 -1.04
N GLY A 38 5.99 10.92 -1.40
CA GLY A 38 6.59 11.18 -2.71
C GLY A 38 5.99 10.23 -3.74
N TYR A 39 5.43 10.79 -4.81
CA TYR A 39 4.98 10.07 -5.98
C TYR A 39 6.12 10.04 -6.99
N PHE A 40 6.42 8.84 -7.48
CA PHE A 40 7.51 8.60 -8.41
C PHE A 40 6.97 8.08 -9.73
N SER A 41 7.62 8.47 -10.80
CA SER A 41 7.31 8.02 -12.14
C SER A 41 8.48 7.22 -12.71
N CYS A 42 8.15 6.16 -13.43
CA CYS A 42 9.09 5.40 -14.24
C CYS A 42 9.07 5.99 -15.64
N GLU A 43 10.13 6.71 -16.01
CA GLU A 43 10.19 7.45 -17.27
C GLU A 43 11.08 6.72 -18.28
N PRO A 44 10.59 6.43 -19.50
CA PRO A 44 11.42 5.82 -20.53
C PRO A 44 12.52 6.80 -21.01
N PRO A 45 13.54 6.34 -21.74
CA PRO A 45 14.57 7.21 -22.30
C PRO A 45 13.97 8.33 -23.14
N SER A 46 14.46 9.56 -22.97
CA SER A 46 13.97 10.73 -23.72
C SER A 46 14.17 10.64 -25.24
N SER A 47 15.02 9.73 -25.70
CA SER A 47 15.22 9.40 -27.12
C SER A 47 14.09 8.56 -27.71
N LEU A 48 13.21 7.97 -26.89
CA LEU A 48 12.07 7.18 -27.35
C LEU A 48 10.94 8.11 -27.81
N SER A 49 10.66 8.15 -29.12
CA SER A 49 9.57 8.95 -29.67
C SER A 49 8.20 8.40 -29.27
N LEU A 50 7.16 9.24 -29.33
CA LEU A 50 5.80 8.81 -29.02
C LEU A 50 5.35 7.62 -29.90
N GLU A 51 5.57 7.66 -31.21
CA GLU A 51 5.16 6.53 -32.08
C GLU A 51 5.92 5.25 -31.74
N ALA A 52 7.23 5.33 -31.52
CA ALA A 52 8.03 4.18 -31.11
C ALA A 52 7.59 3.63 -29.75
N ALA A 53 7.20 4.50 -28.81
CA ALA A 53 6.65 4.10 -27.52
C ALA A 53 5.29 3.40 -27.67
N LEU A 54 4.41 3.89 -28.56
CA LEU A 54 3.12 3.26 -28.86
C LEU A 54 3.29 1.90 -29.55
N GLU A 55 4.17 1.79 -30.54
CA GLU A 55 4.52 0.51 -31.18
C GLU A 55 5.07 -0.49 -30.17
N ARG A 56 5.93 -0.02 -29.25
CA ARG A 56 6.47 -0.84 -28.18
C ARG A 56 5.41 -1.29 -27.20
N LEU A 57 4.46 -0.41 -26.83
CA LEU A 57 3.32 -0.78 -25.99
C LEU A 57 2.47 -1.88 -26.64
N GLU A 58 2.26 -1.86 -27.96
CA GLU A 58 1.55 -2.97 -28.65
C GLU A 58 2.32 -4.30 -28.59
N ALA A 59 3.65 -4.26 -28.58
CA ALA A 59 4.49 -5.46 -28.39
C ALA A 59 4.51 -5.94 -26.93
N THR A 60 4.41 -5.02 -25.97
CA THR A 60 4.42 -5.27 -24.53
C THR A 60 3.22 -4.61 -23.82
N PRO A 61 1.96 -5.00 -24.12
CA PRO A 61 0.74 -4.39 -23.58
C PRO A 61 0.64 -4.41 -22.06
N LEU A 62 1.39 -5.30 -21.39
CA LEU A 62 1.38 -5.42 -19.94
C LEU A 62 2.60 -4.74 -19.27
N ASP A 63 3.34 -3.89 -20.01
CA ASP A 63 4.35 -3.02 -19.42
C ASP A 63 3.67 -1.82 -18.71
N ASP A 64 3.42 -1.95 -17.41
CA ASP A 64 2.74 -0.92 -16.62
C ASP A 64 3.53 0.39 -16.60
N PHE A 65 4.87 0.34 -16.56
CA PHE A 65 5.69 1.56 -16.55
C PHE A 65 5.52 2.37 -17.85
N LEU A 66 5.59 1.70 -19.00
CA LEU A 66 5.36 2.35 -20.29
C LEU A 66 3.92 2.86 -20.42
N HIS A 67 2.94 2.05 -19.99
CA HIS A 67 1.53 2.39 -20.04
C HIS A 67 1.22 3.64 -19.22
N GLN A 68 1.68 3.71 -17.97
CA GLN A 68 1.50 4.86 -17.08
C GLN A 68 2.19 6.12 -17.63
N HIS A 69 3.38 5.99 -18.22
CA HIS A 69 4.05 7.11 -18.90
C HIS A 69 3.20 7.62 -20.08
N LEU A 70 2.76 6.73 -20.96
CA LEU A 70 1.95 7.10 -22.11
C LEU A 70 0.60 7.69 -21.72
N LEU A 71 -0.03 7.21 -20.64
CA LEU A 71 -1.23 7.79 -20.06
C LEU A 71 -1.02 9.26 -19.66
N ARG A 72 0.13 9.57 -19.02
CA ARG A 72 0.53 10.95 -18.67
C ARG A 72 0.87 11.81 -19.89
N VAL A 73 1.40 11.23 -20.96
CA VAL A 73 1.71 11.95 -22.20
C VAL A 73 0.43 12.27 -22.97
N LEU A 74 -0.45 11.29 -23.13
CA LEU A 74 -1.72 11.44 -23.84
C LEU A 74 -2.71 12.33 -23.07
N SER A 75 -2.67 12.36 -21.74
CA SER A 75 -3.52 13.29 -20.95
C SER A 75 -3.25 14.76 -21.23
N LYS A 76 -2.08 15.09 -21.79
CA LYS A 76 -1.68 16.46 -22.17
C LYS A 76 -2.01 16.80 -23.64
N LYS A 77 -2.54 15.85 -24.41
CA LYS A 77 -2.89 16.02 -25.83
C LYS A 77 -4.27 16.65 -25.99
N SER A 78 -4.50 17.29 -27.12
CA SER A 78 -5.83 17.81 -27.45
C SER A 78 -6.79 16.67 -27.76
N PRO A 79 -8.10 16.81 -27.48
CA PRO A 79 -9.11 15.81 -27.86
C PRO A 79 -9.11 15.48 -29.36
N GLY A 80 -8.71 16.43 -30.22
CA GLY A 80 -8.56 16.21 -31.66
C GLY A 80 -7.43 15.23 -32.00
N GLU A 81 -6.26 15.40 -31.41
CA GLU A 81 -5.13 14.47 -31.57
C GLU A 81 -5.49 13.07 -31.07
N LEU A 82 -6.17 12.98 -29.92
CA LEU A 82 -6.58 11.70 -29.35
C LEU A 82 -7.62 10.98 -30.23
N ARG A 83 -8.57 11.71 -30.83
CA ARG A 83 -9.52 11.13 -31.80
C ARG A 83 -8.83 10.60 -33.05
N SER A 84 -7.81 11.30 -33.55
CA SER A 84 -7.01 10.80 -34.69
C SER A 84 -6.31 9.49 -34.35
N LEU A 85 -5.76 9.35 -33.13
CA LEU A 85 -5.20 8.08 -32.66
C LEU A 85 -6.27 6.99 -32.54
N ALA A 86 -7.43 7.30 -31.93
CA ALA A 86 -8.53 6.35 -31.77
C ALA A 86 -9.03 5.79 -33.12
N ALA A 87 -9.08 6.63 -34.17
CA ALA A 87 -9.47 6.21 -35.51
C ALA A 87 -8.51 5.16 -36.13
N THR A 88 -7.27 5.05 -35.65
CA THR A 88 -6.32 4.02 -36.10
C THR A 88 -6.44 2.69 -35.35
N CYS A 89 -7.27 2.64 -34.30
CA CYS A 89 -7.28 1.52 -33.37
C CYS A 89 -8.32 0.44 -33.68
N TYR A 90 -9.40 0.77 -34.38
CA TYR A 90 -10.56 -0.10 -34.54
C TYR A 90 -11.02 -0.14 -36.01
N ASP A 91 -11.08 -1.34 -36.57
CA ASP A 91 -11.69 -1.61 -37.87
C ASP A 91 -13.18 -1.92 -37.67
N ALA A 92 -14.04 -0.95 -37.98
CA ALA A 92 -15.48 -1.11 -37.86
C ALA A 92 -16.08 -2.09 -38.88
N ALA A 93 -15.43 -2.33 -40.02
CA ALA A 93 -15.91 -3.27 -41.02
C ALA A 93 -15.61 -4.72 -40.63
N ALA A 94 -14.45 -4.94 -40.01
CA ALA A 94 -14.05 -6.26 -39.49
C ALA A 94 -14.48 -6.53 -38.05
N ASP A 95 -14.94 -5.50 -37.32
CA ASP A 95 -15.24 -5.54 -35.88
C ASP A 95 -14.05 -6.02 -35.03
N VAL A 96 -12.86 -5.49 -35.33
CA VAL A 96 -11.59 -5.89 -34.68
C VAL A 96 -10.77 -4.67 -34.26
N PHE A 97 -10.19 -4.73 -33.06
CA PHE A 97 -9.17 -3.78 -32.62
C PHE A 97 -7.81 -4.13 -33.23
N ILE A 98 -7.29 -3.24 -34.08
CA ILE A 98 -5.97 -3.38 -34.74
C ILE A 98 -4.84 -3.02 -33.77
N ARG A 99 -5.07 -2.01 -32.92
CA ARG A 99 -4.12 -1.52 -31.89
C ARG A 99 -4.76 -1.62 -30.50
N PRO A 100 -4.93 -2.83 -29.95
CA PRO A 100 -5.68 -3.03 -28.72
C PRO A 100 -5.04 -2.36 -27.50
N ALA A 101 -3.70 -2.30 -27.41
CA ALA A 101 -3.05 -1.67 -26.26
C ALA A 101 -3.30 -0.15 -26.25
N LEU A 102 -3.14 0.51 -27.41
CA LEU A 102 -3.46 1.92 -27.59
C LEU A 102 -4.97 2.19 -27.40
N ALA A 103 -5.84 1.33 -27.92
CA ALA A 103 -7.29 1.47 -27.73
C ALA A 103 -7.67 1.44 -26.24
N GLY A 104 -7.11 0.49 -25.49
CA GLY A 104 -7.30 0.37 -24.05
C GLY A 104 -6.80 1.61 -23.32
N LEU A 105 -5.58 2.06 -23.63
CA LEU A 105 -4.98 3.28 -23.09
C LEU A 105 -5.85 4.53 -23.35
N LEU A 106 -6.42 4.69 -24.54
CA LEU A 106 -7.29 5.80 -24.89
C LEU A 106 -8.63 5.75 -24.15
N LEU A 107 -9.19 4.55 -23.94
CA LEU A 107 -10.38 4.39 -23.10
C LEU A 107 -10.09 4.77 -21.65
N GLU A 108 -8.92 4.41 -21.11
CA GLU A 108 -8.52 4.82 -19.77
C GLU A 108 -8.33 6.33 -19.65
N CYS A 109 -7.70 6.97 -20.64
CA CYS A 109 -7.68 8.44 -20.75
C CYS A 109 -9.10 9.03 -20.69
N ALA A 110 -10.05 8.47 -21.45
CA ALA A 110 -11.43 8.94 -21.48
C ALA A 110 -12.17 8.71 -20.15
N LEU A 111 -11.80 7.67 -19.40
CA LEU A 111 -12.34 7.38 -18.06
C LEU A 111 -11.79 8.33 -16.99
N LEU A 112 -10.50 8.68 -17.08
CA LEU A 112 -9.80 9.50 -16.08
C LEU A 112 -9.96 11.00 -16.32
N LEU A 113 -10.22 11.41 -17.56
CA LEU A 113 -10.27 12.81 -17.96
C LEU A 113 -11.65 13.16 -18.52
N PRO A 114 -12.46 13.96 -17.81
CA PRO A 114 -13.78 14.37 -18.28
C PRO A 114 -13.77 15.00 -19.68
N ALA A 115 -12.72 15.76 -20.01
CA ALA A 115 -12.55 16.42 -21.31
C ALA A 115 -12.33 15.45 -22.49
N CYS A 116 -11.97 14.18 -22.20
CA CYS A 116 -11.67 13.17 -23.20
C CYS A 116 -12.78 12.12 -23.36
N ARG A 117 -13.92 12.26 -22.69
CA ARG A 117 -15.00 11.24 -22.67
C ARG A 117 -15.46 10.83 -24.06
N GLU A 118 -15.52 11.77 -25.01
CA GLU A 118 -16.00 11.53 -26.38
C GLU A 118 -14.91 11.00 -27.34
N VAL A 119 -13.65 10.92 -26.91
CA VAL A 119 -12.52 10.50 -27.76
C VAL A 119 -12.76 9.11 -28.37
N CYS A 120 -13.40 8.22 -27.60
CA CYS A 120 -13.60 6.82 -27.98
C CYS A 120 -15.02 6.52 -28.49
N ASN A 121 -15.83 7.52 -28.88
CA ASN A 121 -17.20 7.30 -29.36
C ASN A 121 -17.29 6.43 -30.63
N GLY A 122 -16.20 6.27 -31.37
CA GLY A 122 -16.12 5.36 -32.53
C GLY A 122 -15.91 3.89 -32.16
N PHE A 123 -15.65 3.57 -30.89
CA PHE A 123 -15.50 2.19 -30.42
C PHE A 123 -16.86 1.55 -30.11
N PRO A 124 -16.98 0.22 -30.22
CA PRO A 124 -18.21 -0.48 -29.88
C PRO A 124 -18.52 -0.37 -28.37
N ALA A 125 -19.79 -0.53 -28.00
CA ALA A 125 -20.25 -0.36 -26.62
C ALA A 125 -19.60 -1.34 -25.61
N ASP A 126 -19.14 -2.49 -26.09
CA ASP A 126 -18.45 -3.52 -25.29
C ASP A 126 -16.91 -3.37 -25.30
N ALA A 127 -16.37 -2.26 -25.85
CA ALA A 127 -14.94 -2.05 -26.02
C ALA A 127 -14.15 -2.21 -24.72
N ALA A 128 -14.64 -1.67 -23.60
CA ALA A 128 -13.97 -1.80 -22.30
C ALA A 128 -13.80 -3.27 -21.88
N ALA A 129 -14.79 -4.12 -22.12
CA ALA A 129 -14.71 -5.56 -21.82
C ALA A 129 -13.73 -6.28 -22.74
N ARG A 130 -13.71 -5.93 -24.03
CA ARG A 130 -12.79 -6.50 -25.03
C ARG A 130 -11.33 -6.11 -24.80
N LEU A 131 -11.09 -4.89 -24.31
CA LEU A 131 -9.75 -4.31 -24.18
C LEU A 131 -9.15 -4.45 -22.78
N ALA A 132 -9.96 -4.72 -21.75
CA ALA A 132 -9.48 -4.95 -20.39
C ALA A 132 -8.35 -6.00 -20.27
N PRO A 133 -8.35 -7.12 -21.03
CA PRO A 133 -7.23 -8.08 -21.01
C PRO A 133 -5.91 -7.56 -21.61
N ALA A 134 -5.97 -6.49 -22.42
CA ALA A 134 -4.82 -5.87 -23.07
C ALA A 134 -4.27 -4.66 -22.30
N SER A 135 -4.83 -4.36 -21.12
CA SER A 135 -4.34 -3.30 -20.24
C SER A 135 -3.61 -3.88 -19.02
N PRO A 136 -2.48 -3.28 -18.60
CA PRO A 136 -1.84 -3.65 -17.35
C PRO A 136 -2.59 -3.08 -16.13
N THR A 137 -3.39 -2.04 -16.29
CA THR A 137 -4.05 -1.36 -15.17
C THR A 137 -5.40 -1.99 -14.85
N VAL A 138 -6.04 -1.55 -13.75
CA VAL A 138 -7.36 -2.05 -13.36
C VAL A 138 -8.51 -1.14 -13.83
N TYR A 139 -8.24 0.03 -14.41
CA TYR A 139 -9.25 1.06 -14.70
C TYR A 139 -10.42 0.55 -15.55
N LEU A 140 -10.12 -0.17 -16.64
CA LEU A 140 -11.17 -0.74 -17.50
C LEU A 140 -12.00 -1.79 -16.77
N ARG A 141 -11.37 -2.63 -15.93
CA ARG A 141 -12.10 -3.65 -15.16
C ARG A 141 -12.96 -3.04 -14.05
N ALA A 142 -12.45 -2.02 -13.36
CA ALA A 142 -13.21 -1.27 -12.37
C ALA A 142 -14.39 -0.53 -13.03
N ALA A 143 -14.21 -0.02 -14.25
CA ALA A 143 -15.26 0.64 -15.02
C ALA A 143 -16.44 -0.26 -15.40
N LEU A 144 -16.24 -1.57 -15.44
CA LEU A 144 -17.27 -2.56 -15.79
C LEU A 144 -18.15 -2.98 -14.59
N GLN A 145 -17.82 -2.53 -13.37
CA GLN A 145 -18.62 -2.84 -12.19
C GLN A 145 -19.94 -2.07 -12.18
N SER A 146 -21.04 -2.76 -11.87
CA SER A 146 -22.38 -2.18 -11.87
C SER A 146 -22.64 -1.20 -10.72
N ASP A 147 -21.89 -1.32 -9.61
CA ASP A 147 -22.01 -0.48 -8.42
C ASP A 147 -20.99 0.67 -8.38
N ARG A 148 -20.23 0.89 -9.45
CA ARG A 148 -19.12 1.86 -9.52
C ARG A 148 -19.52 3.27 -9.09
N GLU A 149 -20.63 3.80 -9.61
CA GLU A 149 -21.05 5.18 -9.31
C GLU A 149 -21.38 5.35 -7.81
N ALA A 150 -22.09 4.37 -7.24
CA ALA A 150 -22.38 4.35 -5.82
C ALA A 150 -21.09 4.20 -4.99
N ALA A 151 -20.18 3.29 -5.39
CA ALA A 151 -18.89 3.10 -4.72
C ALA A 151 -18.03 4.36 -4.74
N ALA A 152 -17.93 5.06 -5.87
CA ALA A 152 -17.21 6.32 -5.97
C ALA A 152 -17.81 7.41 -5.08
N ALA A 153 -19.14 7.52 -5.02
CA ALA A 153 -19.83 8.49 -4.16
C ALA A 153 -19.59 8.20 -2.67
N TRP A 154 -19.70 6.94 -2.25
CA TRP A 154 -19.39 6.53 -0.88
C TRP A 154 -17.90 6.75 -0.54
N SER A 155 -16.98 6.41 -1.44
CA SER A 155 -15.54 6.65 -1.27
C SER A 155 -15.23 8.13 -1.10
N ALA A 156 -15.86 9.01 -1.87
CA ALA A 156 -15.71 10.46 -1.70
C ALA A 156 -16.19 10.94 -0.31
N MET A 157 -17.32 10.41 0.17
CA MET A 157 -17.85 10.77 1.48
C MET A 157 -16.97 10.24 2.63
N PHE A 158 -16.52 8.97 2.57
CA PHE A 158 -15.61 8.42 3.57
C PHE A 158 -14.26 9.13 3.55
N ARG A 159 -13.73 9.49 2.37
CA ARG A 159 -12.53 10.32 2.27
C ARG A 159 -12.71 11.66 2.96
N ALA A 160 -13.83 12.37 2.72
CA ALA A 160 -14.11 13.65 3.37
C ALA A 160 -14.16 13.54 4.90
N ASN A 161 -14.70 12.44 5.43
CA ASN A 161 -14.76 12.16 6.86
C ASN A 161 -13.41 11.70 7.44
N ILE A 162 -12.83 10.61 6.94
CA ILE A 162 -11.60 10.00 7.47
C ILE A 162 -10.41 10.95 7.29
N CYS A 163 -10.31 11.60 6.13
CA CYS A 163 -9.17 12.47 5.82
C CYS A 163 -9.40 13.93 6.22
N GLY A 164 -10.63 14.43 6.06
CA GLY A 164 -10.96 15.84 6.28
C GLY A 164 -11.77 16.12 7.55
N HIS A 165 -12.09 15.09 8.34
CA HIS A 165 -12.88 15.18 9.58
C HIS A 165 -14.28 15.79 9.39
N HIS A 166 -14.83 15.72 8.18
CA HIS A 166 -16.21 16.14 7.91
C HIS A 166 -17.20 15.17 8.56
N PRO A 167 -18.35 15.65 9.08
CA PRO A 167 -19.36 14.78 9.65
C PRO A 167 -19.94 13.85 8.57
N LEU A 168 -20.31 12.63 8.97
CA LEU A 168 -21.11 11.74 8.13
C LEU A 168 -22.60 11.95 8.43
N PRO A 169 -23.49 11.89 7.41
CA PRO A 169 -24.94 11.83 7.61
C PRO A 169 -25.33 10.47 8.20
N ARG A 170 -26.59 10.29 8.60
CA ARG A 170 -27.07 8.92 8.88
C ARG A 170 -27.13 8.09 7.59
N PRO A 171 -26.99 6.76 7.64
CA PRO A 171 -27.02 5.93 6.43
C PRO A 171 -28.30 6.08 5.60
N ASP A 172 -29.44 6.37 6.23
CA ASP A 172 -30.75 6.61 5.58
C ASP A 172 -30.91 8.05 5.04
N GLU A 173 -30.01 8.95 5.41
CA GLU A 173 -29.96 10.35 4.94
C GLU A 173 -28.92 10.57 3.85
N ALA A 174 -28.01 9.61 3.64
CA ALA A 174 -27.06 9.63 2.54
C ALA A 174 -27.82 9.31 1.24
N ASP A 175 -28.04 10.33 0.40
CA ASP A 175 -28.67 10.22 -0.92
C ASP A 175 -27.76 9.48 -1.93
N ILE A 176 -27.31 8.28 -1.57
CA ILE A 176 -26.39 7.42 -2.31
C ILE A 176 -26.90 5.97 -2.21
N PRO A 177 -27.03 5.23 -3.33
CA PRO A 177 -27.47 3.84 -3.31
C PRO A 177 -26.64 2.97 -2.34
N PRO A 178 -27.25 2.10 -1.52
CA PRO A 178 -26.52 1.27 -0.58
C PRO A 178 -25.71 0.17 -1.30
N LEU A 179 -24.46 -0.03 -0.88
CA LEU A 179 -23.60 -1.10 -1.40
C LEU A 179 -23.84 -2.47 -0.74
N PHE A 180 -24.41 -2.48 0.47
CA PHE A 180 -24.63 -3.67 1.28
C PHE A 180 -26.00 -3.60 1.94
N CYS A 181 -26.63 -4.76 2.18
CA CYS A 181 -27.95 -4.77 2.80
C CYS A 181 -27.87 -4.60 4.34
N PRO A 182 -28.89 -4.05 5.01
CA PRO A 182 -28.87 -3.81 6.46
C PRO A 182 -28.64 -5.05 7.32
N ARG A 183 -29.08 -6.23 6.83
CA ARG A 183 -28.88 -7.51 7.50
C ARG A 183 -27.40 -7.91 7.54
N GLU A 184 -26.69 -7.74 6.43
CA GLU A 184 -25.24 -8.01 6.35
C GLU A 184 -24.46 -7.07 7.25
N LEU A 185 -24.82 -5.78 7.27
CA LEU A 185 -24.18 -4.79 8.14
C LEU A 185 -24.35 -5.12 9.62
N THR A 186 -25.56 -5.51 10.03
CA THR A 186 -25.85 -5.88 11.42
C THR A 186 -25.11 -7.15 11.82
N ALA A 187 -25.20 -8.21 11.00
CA ALA A 187 -24.47 -9.45 11.26
C ALA A 187 -22.96 -9.22 11.31
N ARG A 188 -22.43 -8.35 10.44
CA ARG A 188 -21.01 -7.98 10.48
C ARG A 188 -20.67 -7.26 11.77
N ALA A 189 -21.41 -6.23 12.16
CA ALA A 189 -21.16 -5.47 13.38
C ALA A 189 -21.19 -6.35 14.65
N GLU A 190 -22.18 -7.24 14.79
CA GLU A 190 -22.27 -8.21 15.88
C GLU A 190 -21.08 -9.17 15.90
N GLY A 191 -20.65 -9.63 14.71
CA GLY A 191 -19.48 -10.46 14.53
C GLY A 191 -18.15 -9.77 14.89
N LEU A 192 -18.06 -8.45 14.77
CA LEU A 192 -16.88 -7.68 15.23
C LEU A 192 -16.92 -7.52 16.75
N ALA A 193 -18.07 -7.12 17.30
CA ALA A 193 -18.22 -6.86 18.74
C ALA A 193 -18.01 -8.12 19.60
N SER A 194 -18.52 -9.28 19.16
CA SER A 194 -18.39 -10.56 19.87
C SER A 194 -16.96 -11.07 20.02
N ARG A 195 -16.00 -10.47 19.31
CA ARG A 195 -14.59 -10.87 19.29
C ARG A 195 -13.64 -9.78 19.79
N ALA A 196 -14.17 -8.65 20.25
CA ALA A 196 -13.38 -7.46 20.60
C ALA A 196 -12.41 -7.64 21.79
N ASP A 197 -12.63 -8.65 22.64
CA ASP A 197 -11.82 -8.91 23.83
C ASP A 197 -10.76 -10.01 23.63
N ILE A 198 -10.63 -10.56 22.40
CA ILE A 198 -9.65 -11.61 22.08
C ILE A 198 -8.24 -11.19 22.47
N LEU A 199 -7.81 -9.98 22.11
CA LEU A 199 -6.45 -9.52 22.40
C LEU A 199 -6.16 -9.45 23.90
N ALA A 200 -7.10 -8.95 24.70
CA ALA A 200 -6.92 -8.88 26.15
C ALA A 200 -6.82 -10.29 26.77
N ARG A 201 -7.66 -11.24 26.32
CA ARG A 201 -7.62 -12.62 26.81
C ARG A 201 -6.35 -13.36 26.39
N GLU A 202 -5.95 -13.23 25.13
CA GLU A 202 -4.72 -13.84 24.61
C GLU A 202 -3.50 -13.24 25.30
N HIS A 203 -3.45 -11.92 25.50
CA HIS A 203 -2.37 -11.28 26.25
C HIS A 203 -2.29 -11.81 27.68
N ALA A 204 -3.42 -11.92 28.40
CA ALA A 204 -3.44 -12.47 29.76
C ALA A 204 -2.91 -13.92 29.80
N ARG A 205 -3.28 -14.74 28.81
CA ARG A 205 -2.79 -16.12 28.66
C ARG A 205 -1.28 -16.16 28.40
N ARG A 206 -0.80 -15.41 27.39
CA ARG A 206 0.61 -15.38 26.98
C ARG A 206 1.51 -14.79 28.05
N LYS A 207 1.02 -13.80 28.82
CA LYS A 207 1.76 -13.19 29.93
C LYS A 207 2.03 -14.17 31.09
N ALA A 208 1.20 -15.21 31.23
CA ALA A 208 1.40 -16.26 32.22
C ALA A 208 2.36 -17.37 31.75
N GLU A 209 2.76 -17.37 30.47
CA GLU A 209 3.76 -18.29 29.93
C GLU A 209 5.18 -17.82 30.30
N ASP A 210 6.12 -18.77 30.38
CA ASP A 210 7.52 -18.49 30.69
C ASP A 210 8.27 -18.13 29.39
N TRP A 211 8.59 -16.84 29.23
CA TRP A 211 9.29 -16.32 28.06
C TRP A 211 10.70 -15.87 28.46
N GLU A 212 11.69 -16.34 27.72
CA GLU A 212 13.03 -15.79 27.78
C GLU A 212 13.00 -14.30 27.36
N PRO A 213 13.34 -13.36 28.26
CA PRO A 213 13.39 -11.95 27.91
C PRO A 213 14.47 -11.71 26.85
N ARG A 214 14.10 -11.05 25.76
CA ARG A 214 15.05 -10.66 24.71
C ARG A 214 14.82 -9.20 24.38
N GLU A 215 15.76 -8.37 24.80
CA GLU A 215 15.72 -6.95 24.51
C GLU A 215 16.14 -6.66 23.07
N ARG A 216 15.48 -5.67 22.47
CA ARG A 216 15.88 -5.13 21.18
C ARG A 216 17.25 -4.44 21.33
N PRO A 217 18.18 -4.63 20.38
CA PRO A 217 19.44 -3.89 20.37
C PRO A 217 19.20 -2.37 20.45
N PRO A 218 20.08 -1.60 21.11
CA PRO A 218 19.99 -0.15 21.12
C PRO A 218 19.92 0.42 19.71
N ALA A 219 19.11 1.46 19.48
CA ALA A 219 18.90 2.03 18.14
C ALA A 219 20.20 2.45 17.44
N LYS A 220 21.23 2.88 18.20
CA LYS A 220 22.55 3.20 17.66
C LYS A 220 23.23 1.98 17.03
N GLU A 221 23.13 0.81 17.66
CA GLU A 221 23.71 -0.43 17.15
C GLU A 221 22.99 -0.90 15.88
N THR A 222 21.65 -0.88 15.89
CA THR A 222 20.83 -1.14 14.70
C THR A 222 21.22 -0.21 13.55
N PHE A 223 21.37 1.09 13.82
CA PHE A 223 21.77 2.07 12.82
C PHE A 223 23.15 1.76 12.22
N LEU A 224 24.16 1.50 13.05
CA LEU A 224 25.52 1.23 12.57
C LEU A 224 25.55 -0.03 11.70
N ARG A 225 24.94 -1.12 12.16
CA ARG A 225 24.82 -2.37 11.39
C ARG A 225 24.12 -2.16 10.06
N ALA A 226 23.01 -1.41 10.03
CA ALA A 226 22.28 -1.15 8.80
C ALA A 226 23.07 -0.24 7.85
N LEU A 227 23.69 0.82 8.36
CA LEU A 227 24.47 1.75 7.55
C LEU A 227 25.69 1.06 6.92
N ASP A 228 26.42 0.24 7.69
CA ASP A 228 27.59 -0.49 7.20
C ASP A 228 27.19 -1.40 6.03
N ALA A 229 26.13 -2.20 6.19
CA ALA A 229 25.60 -3.07 5.13
C ALA A 229 25.15 -2.28 3.89
N LEU A 230 24.45 -1.16 4.07
CA LEU A 230 23.99 -0.30 2.97
C LEU A 230 25.15 0.38 2.23
N MET A 231 26.23 0.73 2.93
CA MET A 231 27.43 1.31 2.32
C MET A 231 28.21 0.27 1.54
N GLU A 232 28.42 -0.92 2.10
CA GLU A 232 29.09 -2.04 1.43
C GLU A 232 28.36 -2.47 0.15
N ALA A 233 27.02 -2.50 0.19
CA ALA A 233 26.18 -2.83 -0.97
C ALA A 233 25.94 -1.65 -1.93
N GLY A 234 26.49 -0.46 -1.66
CA GLY A 234 26.42 0.69 -2.58
C GLY A 234 25.07 1.40 -2.66
N PHE A 235 24.19 1.22 -1.67
CA PHE A 235 22.87 1.85 -1.68
C PHE A 235 22.89 3.33 -1.27
N ILE A 236 23.87 3.82 -0.51
CA ILE A 236 23.86 5.20 -0.03
C ILE A 236 24.24 6.20 -1.14
N ALA A 237 23.36 7.16 -1.41
CA ALA A 237 23.48 8.06 -2.57
C ALA A 237 23.84 9.52 -2.25
N GLY A 238 23.74 9.94 -0.99
CA GLY A 238 23.96 11.32 -0.57
C GLY A 238 24.20 11.47 0.93
N PRO A 239 24.39 12.70 1.44
CA PRO A 239 24.55 12.96 2.87
C PRO A 239 23.23 12.83 3.66
N GLU A 240 23.35 12.74 4.99
CA GLU A 240 22.19 12.85 5.90
C GLU A 240 21.76 14.32 5.94
N MET A 241 20.46 14.56 5.80
CA MET A 241 19.88 15.91 5.84
C MET A 241 18.76 15.97 6.87
N ARG A 242 18.44 17.20 7.30
CA ARG A 242 17.30 17.45 8.19
C ARG A 242 16.00 17.48 7.39
N HIS A 243 14.94 16.92 7.97
CA HIS A 243 13.57 17.10 7.51
C HIS A 243 12.83 18.08 8.43
N GLU A 244 12.06 19.02 7.88
CA GLU A 244 11.43 20.12 8.64
C GLU A 244 9.89 20.08 8.64
N ALA A 245 9.28 19.09 7.98
CA ALA A 245 7.83 18.99 7.77
C ALA A 245 7.18 17.87 8.59
N SER A 246 7.51 17.76 9.87
CA SER A 246 6.93 16.77 10.79
C SER A 246 6.95 17.31 12.22
N LEU A 247 5.98 16.90 13.06
CA LEU A 247 5.97 17.21 14.49
C LEU A 247 7.15 16.56 15.23
N SER A 248 7.85 15.60 14.65
CA SER A 248 9.01 14.98 15.27
C SER A 248 10.08 16.00 15.65
N PRO A 249 10.59 16.02 16.89
CA PRO A 249 11.70 16.90 17.27
C PRO A 249 12.98 16.57 16.51
N ILE A 250 13.17 15.31 16.11
CA ILE A 250 14.29 14.88 15.30
C ILE A 250 13.73 14.18 14.06
N ALA A 251 13.90 14.82 12.91
CA ALA A 251 13.50 14.29 11.62
C ALA A 251 14.67 14.42 10.64
N LEU A 252 15.00 13.30 10.00
CA LEU A 252 16.14 13.14 9.10
C LEU A 252 15.65 12.56 7.77
N LEU A 253 16.43 12.79 6.73
CA LEU A 253 16.24 12.11 5.45
C LEU A 253 17.60 11.72 4.86
N ARG A 254 17.60 10.64 4.07
CA ARG A 254 18.79 10.10 3.42
C ARG A 254 18.42 9.58 2.03
N SER A 255 19.16 10.05 1.02
CA SER A 255 19.01 9.55 -0.35
C SER A 255 19.72 8.21 -0.52
N TRP A 256 19.11 7.31 -1.30
CA TRP A 256 19.63 5.99 -1.63
C TRP A 256 19.40 5.63 -3.11
N GLN A 257 20.21 4.72 -3.64
CA GLN A 257 20.22 4.33 -5.05
C GLN A 257 19.15 3.27 -5.33
N VAL A 258 18.37 3.49 -6.38
CA VAL A 258 17.50 2.49 -6.99
C VAL A 258 18.22 1.97 -8.23
N ASP A 259 18.46 0.66 -8.28
CA ASP A 259 18.97 -0.04 -9.46
C ASP A 259 18.38 -1.45 -9.49
N ILE A 260 17.36 -1.65 -10.31
CA ILE A 260 16.72 -2.96 -10.51
C ILE A 260 16.71 -3.35 -11.98
N SER A 261 16.67 -4.66 -12.23
CA SER A 261 16.56 -5.19 -13.60
C SER A 261 15.60 -6.38 -13.65
N VAL A 262 14.76 -6.40 -14.69
CA VAL A 262 13.72 -7.41 -14.89
C VAL A 262 13.86 -8.01 -16.28
N ARG A 263 13.89 -9.34 -16.33
CA ARG A 263 13.79 -10.16 -17.55
C ARG A 263 12.69 -11.18 -17.33
N ASN A 264 11.50 -10.89 -17.83
CA ASN A 264 10.30 -11.68 -17.55
C ASN A 264 9.39 -11.75 -18.79
N SER A 265 9.29 -12.93 -19.41
CA SER A 265 8.47 -13.14 -20.62
C SER A 265 8.80 -12.11 -21.71
N ARG A 266 7.87 -11.21 -22.07
CA ARG A 266 8.08 -10.15 -23.08
C ARG A 266 8.81 -8.93 -22.52
N LEU A 267 8.89 -8.78 -21.21
CA LEU A 267 9.49 -7.62 -20.56
C LEU A 267 10.98 -7.81 -20.32
N ASN A 268 11.75 -6.79 -20.73
CA ASN A 268 13.17 -6.66 -20.48
C ASN A 268 13.45 -5.18 -20.18
N HIS A 269 13.64 -4.85 -18.91
CA HIS A 269 13.81 -3.46 -18.47
C HIS A 269 14.74 -3.31 -17.28
N SER A 270 15.23 -2.09 -17.09
CA SER A 270 15.86 -1.65 -15.85
C SER A 270 15.15 -0.41 -15.31
N LEU A 271 15.28 -0.15 -14.02
CA LEU A 271 14.81 1.09 -13.39
C LEU A 271 15.93 1.63 -12.50
N ARG A 272 16.38 2.84 -12.79
CA ARG A 272 17.51 3.48 -12.10
C ARG A 272 17.22 4.90 -11.64
N GLY A 273 17.69 5.27 -10.46
CA GLY A 273 17.63 6.65 -9.97
C GLY A 273 17.89 6.72 -8.48
N GLN A 274 17.34 7.75 -7.83
CA GLN A 274 17.51 7.96 -6.39
C GLN A 274 16.16 8.07 -5.69
N ALA A 275 16.02 7.37 -4.58
CA ALA A 275 14.91 7.49 -3.66
C ALA A 275 15.38 8.14 -2.34
N THR A 276 14.43 8.53 -1.50
CA THR A 276 14.70 9.14 -0.19
C THR A 276 13.94 8.39 0.88
N ALA A 277 14.63 8.01 1.95
CA ALA A 277 14.03 7.44 3.16
C ALA A 277 13.98 8.50 4.27
N TYR A 278 13.03 8.36 5.19
CA TYR A 278 12.75 9.34 6.23
C TYR A 278 12.86 8.71 7.62
N GLY A 279 13.55 9.40 8.52
CA GLY A 279 13.80 8.93 9.86
C GLY A 279 13.22 9.88 10.88
N ARG A 280 12.33 9.40 11.76
CA ARG A 280 11.66 10.22 12.77
C ARG A 280 11.84 9.62 14.16
N GLY A 281 11.76 10.43 15.20
CA GLY A 281 11.87 9.97 16.57
C GLY A 281 12.22 11.06 17.58
N LEU A 282 12.29 10.63 18.84
CA LEU A 282 12.60 11.49 19.98
C LEU A 282 14.11 11.60 20.26
N SER A 283 14.94 10.84 19.55
CA SER A 283 16.40 10.84 19.67
C SER A 283 17.06 10.67 18.30
N LEU A 284 18.30 11.14 18.17
CA LEU A 284 19.06 11.02 16.93
C LEU A 284 19.31 9.57 16.55
N ALA A 285 19.55 8.69 17.52
CA ALA A 285 19.76 7.27 17.29
C ALA A 285 18.50 6.59 16.73
N GLN A 286 17.31 6.93 17.24
CA GLN A 286 16.04 6.39 16.73
C GLN A 286 15.76 6.87 15.30
N ALA A 287 15.88 8.18 15.03
CA ALA A 287 15.65 8.73 13.70
C ALA A 287 16.62 8.12 12.68
N ARG A 288 17.89 7.91 13.05
CA ARG A 288 18.89 7.26 12.21
C ARG A 288 18.60 5.79 11.93
N ALA A 289 18.25 5.03 12.96
CA ALA A 289 17.83 3.65 12.79
C ALA A 289 16.59 3.54 11.90
N SER A 290 15.63 4.45 12.07
CA SER A 290 14.39 4.50 11.27
C SER A 290 14.67 4.63 9.79
N TYR A 291 15.39 5.67 9.33
CA TYR A 291 15.62 5.81 7.88
C TYR A 291 16.51 4.68 7.34
N ALA A 292 17.51 4.21 8.11
CA ALA A 292 18.43 3.19 7.62
C ALA A 292 17.70 1.85 7.43
N MET A 293 16.85 1.48 8.39
CA MET A 293 16.03 0.27 8.31
C MET A 293 14.92 0.40 7.25
N GLU A 294 14.40 1.60 6.99
CA GLU A 294 13.52 1.85 5.85
C GLU A 294 14.26 1.63 4.52
N ILE A 295 15.50 2.11 4.34
CA ILE A 295 16.28 1.83 3.11
C ILE A 295 16.48 0.32 2.93
N VAL A 296 16.84 -0.41 3.99
CA VAL A 296 17.00 -1.88 3.96
C VAL A 296 15.72 -2.57 3.51
N GLU A 297 14.57 -2.15 4.05
CA GLU A 297 13.26 -2.66 3.67
C GLU A 297 12.95 -2.39 2.19
N ARG A 298 13.09 -1.14 1.74
CA ARG A 298 12.77 -0.72 0.36
C ARG A 298 13.70 -1.38 -0.66
N ALA A 299 15.00 -1.44 -0.39
CA ALA A 299 15.98 -2.12 -1.24
C ALA A 299 15.71 -3.63 -1.38
N SER A 300 15.06 -4.23 -0.37
CA SER A 300 14.65 -5.64 -0.38
C SER A 300 13.28 -5.86 -1.04
N ALA A 301 12.44 -4.84 -1.12
CA ALA A 301 11.11 -4.90 -1.74
C ALA A 301 11.10 -4.48 -3.23
N TYR A 302 12.06 -3.65 -3.66
CA TYR A 302 12.23 -3.28 -5.07
C TYR A 302 12.89 -4.46 -5.79
N VAL A 303 12.21 -4.98 -6.82
CA VAL A 303 12.46 -6.35 -7.28
C VAL A 303 13.25 -6.41 -8.60
N SER A 304 14.35 -7.16 -8.57
CA SER A 304 15.03 -7.64 -9.78
C SER A 304 14.61 -9.08 -10.05
N VAL A 305 14.29 -9.39 -11.31
CA VAL A 305 13.81 -10.73 -11.72
C VAL A 305 14.64 -11.23 -12.89
N GLY A 306 15.26 -12.40 -12.71
CA GLY A 306 15.98 -13.13 -13.73
C GLY A 306 15.05 -13.93 -14.65
N PRO A 307 15.56 -14.39 -15.81
CA PRO A 307 14.77 -15.14 -16.77
C PRO A 307 14.26 -16.45 -16.17
N GLY A 308 13.04 -16.84 -16.57
CA GLY A 308 12.47 -18.12 -16.23
C GLY A 308 13.14 -19.31 -16.93
N GLN A 309 12.81 -20.51 -16.48
CA GLN A 309 13.16 -21.79 -17.11
C GLN A 309 11.87 -22.63 -17.28
N ALA A 310 11.95 -23.82 -17.88
CA ALA A 310 10.76 -24.66 -18.05
C ALA A 310 10.07 -24.95 -16.70
N GLY A 311 8.81 -24.51 -16.55
CA GLY A 311 8.04 -24.64 -15.30
C GLY A 311 8.29 -23.54 -14.25
N ILE A 312 9.24 -22.63 -14.48
CA ILE A 312 9.59 -21.50 -13.61
C ILE A 312 9.44 -20.21 -14.40
N GLY A 313 8.49 -19.36 -14.03
CA GLY A 313 8.20 -18.09 -14.70
C GLY A 313 9.26 -17.00 -14.53
N GLY A 314 10.21 -17.20 -13.59
CA GLY A 314 11.30 -16.28 -13.26
C GLY A 314 11.87 -16.60 -11.88
N GLU A 315 12.98 -15.95 -11.53
CA GLU A 315 13.58 -16.03 -10.20
C GLU A 315 13.86 -14.62 -9.68
N VAL A 316 13.50 -14.35 -8.42
CA VAL A 316 13.83 -13.08 -7.76
C VAL A 316 15.29 -13.11 -7.32
N LEU A 317 16.04 -12.09 -7.73
CA LEU A 317 17.49 -12.04 -7.54
C LEU A 317 17.89 -11.51 -6.16
N ASP A 318 19.16 -11.74 -5.78
CA ASP A 318 19.80 -11.25 -4.55
C ASP A 318 19.16 -11.69 -3.22
N ARG A 319 18.30 -12.72 -3.24
CA ARG A 319 17.63 -13.22 -2.03
C ARG A 319 18.47 -14.28 -1.33
N LYS A 320 18.42 -14.25 0.01
CA LYS A 320 19.09 -15.23 0.87
C LYS A 320 18.50 -16.63 0.70
N LEU A 321 17.19 -16.70 0.47
CA LEU A 321 16.47 -17.93 0.13
C LEU A 321 15.92 -17.80 -1.30
N PRO A 322 15.99 -18.86 -2.13
CA PRO A 322 15.44 -18.82 -3.48
C PRO A 322 13.95 -18.48 -3.48
N LEU A 323 13.55 -17.49 -4.27
CA LEU A 323 12.16 -17.10 -4.49
C LEU A 323 11.83 -17.26 -5.98
N LEU A 324 11.23 -18.40 -6.31
CA LEU A 324 10.84 -18.76 -7.66
C LEU A 324 9.44 -18.24 -7.99
N LEU A 325 9.28 -17.73 -9.21
CA LEU A 325 8.00 -17.30 -9.74
C LEU A 325 7.35 -18.43 -10.55
N ILE A 326 6.04 -18.63 -10.39
CA ILE A 326 5.23 -19.57 -11.17
C ILE A 326 4.20 -18.76 -11.94
N LYS A 327 4.09 -18.94 -13.26
CA LYS A 327 3.05 -18.30 -14.07
C LYS A 327 1.84 -19.21 -14.22
N ALA A 328 0.70 -18.84 -13.66
CA ALA A 328 -0.53 -19.64 -13.73
C ALA A 328 -1.77 -18.79 -13.46
N ARG A 329 -2.94 -19.25 -13.90
CA ARG A 329 -4.22 -18.65 -13.47
C ARG A 329 -4.54 -19.12 -12.05
N TYR A 330 -5.23 -18.26 -11.29
CA TYR A 330 -5.75 -18.64 -9.97
C TYR A 330 -6.62 -19.90 -10.03
N ALA A 331 -7.54 -19.97 -11.00
CA ALA A 331 -8.44 -21.11 -11.17
C ALA A 331 -7.69 -22.44 -11.44
N ASP A 332 -6.61 -22.39 -12.23
CA ASP A 332 -5.79 -23.57 -12.55
C ASP A 332 -5.06 -24.09 -11.31
N LEU A 333 -4.45 -23.19 -10.52
CA LEU A 333 -3.79 -23.55 -9.26
C LEU A 333 -4.77 -24.18 -8.26
N LYS A 334 -5.97 -23.61 -8.16
CA LYS A 334 -7.04 -24.13 -7.30
C LYS A 334 -7.51 -25.52 -7.76
N ALA A 335 -7.72 -25.72 -9.07
CA ALA A 335 -8.10 -27.00 -9.64
C ALA A 335 -7.04 -28.09 -9.44
N GLN A 336 -5.77 -27.71 -9.39
CA GLN A 336 -4.65 -28.61 -9.05
C GLN A 336 -4.55 -28.94 -7.55
N GLY A 337 -5.44 -28.38 -6.70
CA GLY A 337 -5.40 -28.58 -5.25
C GLY A 337 -4.22 -27.88 -4.56
N ARG A 338 -3.60 -26.88 -5.21
CA ARG A 338 -2.52 -26.09 -4.61
C ARG A 338 -3.10 -25.19 -3.52
N ALA A 339 -2.38 -25.04 -2.41
CA ALA A 339 -2.65 -23.98 -1.46
C ALA A 339 -2.28 -22.63 -2.10
N VAL A 340 -3.28 -21.81 -2.37
CA VAL A 340 -3.15 -20.52 -3.06
C VAL A 340 -4.05 -19.49 -2.39
N LEU A 341 -3.51 -18.28 -2.18
CA LEU A 341 -4.28 -17.15 -1.70
C LEU A 341 -5.33 -16.78 -2.75
N ASP A 342 -6.61 -16.73 -2.34
CA ASP A 342 -7.67 -16.14 -3.14
C ASP A 342 -7.45 -14.62 -3.27
N PRO A 343 -7.16 -14.09 -4.47
CA PRO A 343 -6.97 -12.65 -4.65
C PRO A 343 -8.22 -11.84 -4.28
N GLY A 344 -9.42 -12.43 -4.33
CA GLY A 344 -10.65 -11.75 -3.89
C GLY A 344 -10.73 -11.46 -2.40
N LEU A 345 -9.80 -12.00 -1.59
CA LEU A 345 -9.62 -11.62 -0.19
C LEU A 345 -8.68 -10.42 -0.02
N LEU A 346 -8.04 -9.93 -1.08
CA LEU A 346 -7.28 -8.68 -1.05
C LEU A 346 -8.24 -7.51 -1.35
N PRO A 347 -7.96 -6.30 -0.86
CA PRO A 347 -8.80 -5.13 -1.11
C PRO A 347 -8.59 -4.60 -2.53
N LEU A 348 -9.11 -5.34 -3.53
CA LEU A 348 -8.99 -5.00 -4.94
C LEU A 348 -10.10 -4.03 -5.38
N GLU A 349 -9.76 -3.08 -6.26
CA GLU A 349 -10.70 -2.13 -6.87
C GLU A 349 -11.57 -2.82 -7.94
N ALA A 350 -11.07 -3.91 -8.53
CA ALA A 350 -11.79 -4.73 -9.48
C ALA A 350 -11.61 -6.21 -9.18
N SER A 351 -12.53 -7.04 -9.67
CA SER A 351 -12.37 -8.50 -9.57
C SER A 351 -11.07 -8.95 -10.22
N CYS A 352 -10.43 -9.96 -9.61
CA CYS A 352 -9.24 -10.59 -10.16
C CYS A 352 -9.50 -11.03 -11.61
N PRO A 353 -8.62 -10.70 -12.57
CA PRO A 353 -8.79 -11.13 -13.94
C PRO A 353 -8.64 -12.66 -14.05
N ASP A 354 -9.39 -13.27 -14.97
CA ASP A 354 -9.13 -14.65 -15.40
C ASP A 354 -7.94 -14.67 -16.37
N ALA A 355 -6.75 -14.42 -15.83
CA ALA A 355 -5.50 -14.34 -16.56
C ALA A 355 -4.36 -14.98 -15.76
N PRO A 356 -3.29 -15.44 -16.44
CA PRO A 356 -2.10 -15.91 -15.74
C PRO A 356 -1.43 -14.76 -14.97
N LEU A 357 -1.16 -15.01 -13.69
CA LEU A 357 -0.38 -14.13 -12.82
C LEU A 357 0.94 -14.81 -12.44
N TYR A 358 1.89 -14.04 -11.92
CA TYR A 358 3.10 -14.56 -11.30
C TYR A 358 2.87 -14.79 -9.80
N TRP A 359 3.15 -16.00 -9.34
CA TRP A 359 2.96 -16.43 -7.97
C TRP A 359 4.30 -16.82 -7.34
N LEU A 360 4.44 -16.60 -6.04
CA LEU A 360 5.59 -17.06 -5.25
C LEU A 360 5.12 -17.70 -3.94
N THR A 361 6.01 -18.46 -3.30
CA THR A 361 5.69 -19.14 -2.05
C THR A 361 5.79 -18.20 -0.85
N ALA A 362 4.69 -18.08 -0.12
CA ALA A 362 4.65 -17.58 1.25
C ALA A 362 4.52 -18.73 2.26
N ARG A 363 4.81 -18.44 3.53
CA ARG A 363 4.62 -19.36 4.66
C ARG A 363 3.47 -18.90 5.53
N ALA A 364 2.55 -19.80 5.85
CA ALA A 364 1.58 -19.60 6.92
C ALA A 364 2.23 -19.78 8.31
N VAL A 365 1.50 -19.46 9.37
CA VAL A 365 1.95 -19.56 10.78
C VAL A 365 2.40 -20.99 11.14
N ASP A 366 1.73 -22.00 10.60
CA ASP A 366 2.05 -23.43 10.80
C ASP A 366 3.19 -23.92 9.88
N GLY A 367 3.77 -23.05 9.05
CA GLY A 367 4.83 -23.36 8.10
C GLY A 367 4.34 -23.86 6.74
N ALA A 368 3.02 -24.02 6.55
CA ALA A 368 2.46 -24.46 5.28
C ALA A 368 2.80 -23.47 4.15
N GLU A 369 3.08 -24.01 2.96
CA GLU A 369 3.33 -23.20 1.77
C GLU A 369 2.01 -22.75 1.16
N VAL A 370 1.90 -21.46 0.89
CA VAL A 370 0.76 -20.86 0.20
C VAL A 370 1.29 -19.98 -0.92
N LEU A 371 0.79 -20.18 -2.14
CA LEU A 371 1.12 -19.31 -3.27
C LEU A 371 0.42 -17.96 -3.12
N VAL A 372 1.17 -16.87 -3.29
CA VAL A 372 0.67 -15.49 -3.26
C VAL A 372 1.09 -14.73 -4.52
N PRO A 373 0.31 -13.76 -5.01
CA PRO A 373 0.69 -12.96 -6.18
C PRO A 373 1.97 -12.16 -5.93
N ALA A 374 2.92 -12.18 -6.87
CA ALA A 374 4.20 -11.49 -6.76
C ALA A 374 4.02 -9.97 -6.60
N GLN A 375 3.08 -9.40 -7.35
CA GLN A 375 2.69 -7.98 -7.24
C GLN A 375 2.06 -7.59 -5.90
N ALA A 376 1.58 -8.53 -5.09
CA ALA A 376 1.16 -8.24 -3.71
C ALA A 376 2.35 -8.17 -2.74
N VAL A 377 3.55 -8.59 -3.18
CA VAL A 377 4.75 -8.73 -2.34
C VAL A 377 5.77 -7.62 -2.56
N PHE A 378 6.00 -7.28 -3.83
CA PHE A 378 7.06 -6.38 -4.23
C PHE A 378 6.56 -4.98 -4.57
N LEU A 379 7.46 -4.01 -4.43
CA LEU A 379 7.29 -2.65 -4.96
C LEU A 379 7.94 -2.56 -6.34
N PHE A 380 7.40 -1.71 -7.22
CA PHE A 380 7.88 -1.57 -8.60
C PHE A 380 7.92 -2.91 -9.35
N CYS A 381 6.95 -3.78 -9.08
CA CYS A 381 6.82 -5.11 -9.68
C CYS A 381 6.17 -5.03 -11.07
N ASN A 382 6.97 -4.68 -12.09
CA ASN A 382 6.51 -4.61 -13.49
C ASN A 382 6.86 -5.91 -14.23
N LEU A 383 5.96 -6.90 -14.12
CA LEU A 383 6.04 -8.21 -14.76
C LEU A 383 5.01 -8.33 -15.91
N ASP A 384 5.18 -9.31 -16.79
CA ASP A 384 4.30 -9.54 -17.94
C ASP A 384 2.97 -10.22 -17.55
N GLU A 385 2.18 -9.50 -16.74
CA GLU A 385 0.90 -9.91 -16.17
C GLU A 385 -0.03 -8.69 -15.98
N PRO A 386 -1.36 -8.87 -15.92
CA PRO A 386 -2.25 -7.78 -15.57
C PRO A 386 -2.11 -7.38 -14.09
N GLY A 387 -2.19 -6.09 -13.81
CA GLY A 387 -2.17 -5.55 -12.46
C GLY A 387 -3.43 -5.92 -11.68
N LEU A 388 -3.28 -6.16 -10.38
CA LEU A 388 -4.35 -6.42 -9.42
C LEU A 388 -4.76 -5.16 -8.65
N PHE A 389 -3.84 -4.20 -8.51
CA PHE A 389 -4.01 -2.99 -7.71
C PHE A 389 -3.83 -1.75 -8.60
N LEU A 390 -4.51 -0.64 -8.30
CA LEU A 390 -4.15 0.66 -8.89
C LEU A 390 -2.82 1.18 -8.37
N ALA A 391 -2.62 1.03 -7.06
CA ALA A 391 -1.41 1.45 -6.38
C ALA A 391 -1.00 0.37 -5.37
N GLY A 392 0.03 -0.41 -5.71
CA GLY A 392 0.66 -1.34 -4.78
C GLY A 392 1.39 -0.57 -3.67
N GLY A 393 0.90 -0.67 -2.44
CA GLY A 393 1.48 0.00 -1.26
C GLY A 393 2.53 -0.84 -0.54
N SER A 394 3.32 -0.18 0.32
CA SER A 394 4.31 -0.86 1.17
C SER A 394 3.74 -1.56 2.39
N THR A 395 2.46 -1.38 2.69
CA THR A 395 1.79 -1.97 3.86
C THR A 395 2.12 -3.44 4.05
N GLY A 396 2.63 -3.77 5.23
CA GLY A 396 3.06 -5.12 5.59
C GLY A 396 4.50 -5.45 5.17
N LEU A 397 5.26 -4.48 4.66
CA LEU A 397 6.72 -4.58 4.58
C LEU A 397 7.32 -4.10 5.90
N ALA A 398 8.29 -4.83 6.40
CA ALA A 398 9.09 -4.35 7.52
C ALA A 398 10.46 -4.99 7.53
N SER A 399 11.44 -4.24 8.00
CA SER A 399 12.75 -4.75 8.41
C SER A 399 12.87 -4.83 9.94
N GLY A 400 13.80 -5.65 10.44
CA GLY A 400 14.00 -5.83 11.88
C GLY A 400 15.41 -6.32 12.23
N ASN A 401 15.79 -6.27 13.51
CA ASN A 401 17.06 -6.86 13.92
C ASN A 401 17.03 -8.40 13.86
N SER A 402 15.83 -8.97 14.00
CA SER A 402 15.47 -10.37 13.85
C SER A 402 14.25 -10.51 12.93
N LEU A 403 13.99 -11.73 12.45
CA LEU A 403 12.81 -12.00 11.62
C LEU A 403 11.50 -11.79 12.41
N ASP A 404 11.47 -12.12 13.70
CA ASP A 404 10.29 -11.91 14.55
C ASP A 404 10.01 -10.42 14.76
N GLU A 405 11.05 -9.58 14.94
CA GLU A 405 10.87 -8.12 14.99
C GLU A 405 10.26 -7.58 13.70
N ALA A 406 10.76 -8.04 12.54
CA ALA A 406 10.23 -7.64 11.24
C ALA A 406 8.77 -8.07 11.08
N LYS A 407 8.42 -9.30 11.45
CA LYS A 407 7.03 -9.80 11.40
C LYS A 407 6.08 -9.03 12.31
N VAL A 408 6.51 -8.73 13.54
CA VAL A 408 5.71 -7.91 14.48
C VAL A 408 5.46 -6.54 13.87
N ALA A 409 6.51 -5.86 13.38
CA ALA A 409 6.39 -4.54 12.77
C ALA A 409 5.43 -4.54 11.56
N ALA A 410 5.59 -5.50 10.65
CA ALA A 410 4.72 -5.64 9.48
C ALA A 410 3.25 -5.92 9.86
N ILE A 411 2.99 -6.80 10.83
CA ILE A 411 1.61 -7.05 11.30
C ILE A 411 1.03 -5.79 11.93
N THR A 412 1.78 -5.10 12.80
CA THR A 412 1.28 -3.87 13.44
C THR A 412 1.00 -2.77 12.43
N GLU A 413 1.80 -2.64 11.37
CA GLU A 413 1.55 -1.69 10.29
C GLU A 413 0.28 -2.07 9.50
N ILE A 414 0.08 -3.35 9.17
CA ILE A 414 -1.17 -3.80 8.53
C ILE A 414 -2.37 -3.46 9.40
N LEU A 415 -2.31 -3.72 10.71
CA LEU A 415 -3.39 -3.41 11.63
C LEU A 415 -3.61 -1.89 11.79
N GLU A 416 -2.54 -1.09 11.65
CA GLU A 416 -2.63 0.37 11.59
C GLU A 416 -3.43 0.84 10.37
N ARG A 417 -3.03 0.40 9.17
CA ARG A 417 -3.66 0.77 7.89
C ARG A 417 -5.10 0.26 7.82
N ASP A 418 -5.32 -0.93 8.35
CA ASP A 418 -6.65 -1.51 8.50
C ASP A 418 -7.57 -0.65 9.37
N ALA A 419 -7.06 -0.19 10.52
CA ALA A 419 -7.79 0.67 11.43
C ALA A 419 -8.08 2.04 10.79
N GLU A 420 -7.09 2.62 10.10
CA GLU A 420 -7.20 3.88 9.38
C GLU A 420 -8.28 3.81 8.28
N ALA A 421 -8.31 2.73 7.50
CA ALA A 421 -9.23 2.54 6.39
C ALA A 421 -10.66 2.20 6.84
N THR A 422 -10.83 1.57 8.01
CA THR A 422 -12.14 1.04 8.45
C THR A 422 -12.78 1.80 9.60
N THR A 423 -12.12 2.84 10.12
CA THR A 423 -12.64 3.63 11.25
C THR A 423 -13.00 5.04 10.81
N PRO A 424 -14.30 5.38 10.72
CA PRO A 424 -14.70 6.76 10.47
C PRO A 424 -14.21 7.72 11.56
N PHE A 425 -14.00 8.98 11.18
CA PHE A 425 -13.74 10.04 12.14
C PHE A 425 -14.95 10.22 13.07
N SER A 426 -14.68 10.27 14.38
CA SER A 426 -15.69 10.51 15.42
C SER A 426 -15.11 11.33 16.56
N ARG A 427 -15.71 12.51 16.80
CA ARG A 427 -15.35 13.41 17.90
C ARG A 427 -15.41 12.72 19.27
N ALA A 428 -16.31 11.75 19.47
CA ALA A 428 -16.44 11.01 20.73
C ALA A 428 -15.20 10.17 21.06
N ARG A 429 -14.37 9.86 20.06
CA ARG A 429 -13.12 9.11 20.20
C ARG A 429 -11.88 10.02 20.24
N CYS A 430 -12.07 11.33 20.19
CA CYS A 430 -10.97 12.29 20.21
C CYS A 430 -10.53 12.64 21.63
N PHE A 431 -9.24 12.90 21.81
CA PHE A 431 -8.62 13.27 23.08
C PHE A 431 -7.38 14.13 22.87
N THR A 432 -6.90 14.76 23.94
CA THR A 432 -5.55 15.35 24.02
C THR A 432 -4.68 14.53 24.98
N LEU A 433 -3.36 14.68 24.85
CA LEU A 433 -2.40 13.96 25.71
C LEU A 433 -1.76 14.90 26.73
N ARG A 434 -1.47 14.34 27.90
CA ARG A 434 -0.41 14.79 28.81
C ARG A 434 0.49 13.62 29.17
N SER A 435 1.69 13.90 29.67
CA SER A 435 2.65 12.88 30.07
C SER A 435 3.18 13.12 31.49
N ARG A 436 3.49 12.04 32.20
CA ARG A 436 4.26 12.10 33.46
C ARG A 436 5.77 12.18 33.21
N ASP A 437 6.24 11.84 32.02
CA ASP A 437 7.62 12.06 31.60
C ASP A 437 7.82 13.55 31.27
N GLN A 438 8.68 14.20 32.05
CA GLN A 438 8.96 15.64 31.91
C GLN A 438 9.45 16.02 30.50
N ARG A 439 10.20 15.16 29.81
CA ARG A 439 10.72 15.46 28.46
C ARG A 439 9.59 15.48 27.44
N ILE A 440 8.65 14.54 27.55
CA ILE A 440 7.49 14.47 26.65
C ILE A 440 6.50 15.59 26.99
N GLN A 441 6.26 15.84 28.27
CA GLN A 441 5.39 16.92 28.71
C GLN A 441 5.90 18.28 28.23
N SER A 442 7.20 18.55 28.32
CA SER A 442 7.80 19.77 27.79
C SER A 442 7.73 19.88 26.26
N LEU A 443 7.75 18.76 25.53
CA LEU A 443 7.52 18.75 24.08
C LEU A 443 6.07 19.15 23.74
N LEU A 444 5.10 18.60 24.46
CA LEU A 444 3.68 18.94 24.31
C LEU A 444 3.41 20.43 24.64
N GLU A 445 4.05 20.94 25.69
CA GLU A 445 4.01 22.35 26.07
C GLU A 445 4.65 23.27 25.02
N ASP A 446 5.76 22.86 24.39
CA ASP A 446 6.41 23.62 23.32
C ASP A 446 5.52 23.70 22.05
N TYR A 447 4.81 22.62 21.69
CA TYR A 447 3.78 22.71 20.64
C TYR A 447 2.71 23.74 20.99
N ALA A 448 2.18 23.69 22.22
CA ALA A 448 1.15 24.62 22.67
C ALA A 448 1.64 26.08 22.69
N ALA A 449 2.87 26.34 23.15
CA ALA A 449 3.50 27.66 23.16
C ALA A 449 3.70 28.25 21.74
N ARG A 450 3.84 27.39 20.73
CA ARG A 450 3.89 27.77 19.31
C ARG A 450 2.52 27.91 18.65
N GLY A 451 1.44 27.68 19.40
CA GLY A 451 0.08 27.69 18.87
C GLY A 451 -0.24 26.48 17.99
N ILE A 452 0.47 25.35 18.18
CA ILE A 452 0.18 24.08 17.52
C ILE A 452 -0.71 23.25 18.44
N ARG A 453 -1.96 23.05 18.06
CA ARG A 453 -2.91 22.20 18.80
C ARG A 453 -2.87 20.78 18.26
N VAL A 454 -2.10 19.94 18.96
CA VAL A 454 -2.00 18.51 18.71
C VAL A 454 -3.20 17.80 19.34
N GLN A 455 -3.90 16.99 18.54
CA GLN A 455 -5.08 16.23 18.97
C GLN A 455 -4.98 14.79 18.48
N PHE A 456 -5.68 13.89 19.14
CA PHE A 456 -5.68 12.47 18.81
C PHE A 456 -7.09 11.95 18.61
N GLN A 457 -7.23 10.94 17.76
CA GLN A 457 -8.38 10.06 17.68
C GLN A 457 -7.93 8.63 17.97
N ASP A 458 -8.68 7.95 18.83
CA ASP A 458 -8.56 6.52 19.03
C ASP A 458 -9.15 5.78 17.82
N LEU A 459 -8.35 4.96 17.14
CA LEU A 459 -8.76 4.15 15.99
C LEU A 459 -8.83 2.66 16.28
N THR A 460 -8.51 2.22 17.51
CA THR A 460 -8.50 0.81 17.90
C THR A 460 -9.77 0.09 17.43
N THR A 461 -9.55 -1.03 16.75
CA THR A 461 -10.59 -1.83 16.12
C THR A 461 -10.99 -3.01 17.00
N GLU A 462 -11.85 -3.88 16.49
CA GLU A 462 -12.17 -5.17 17.12
C GLU A 462 -10.94 -6.05 17.37
N LEU A 463 -9.82 -5.80 16.69
CA LEU A 463 -8.58 -6.54 16.88
C LEU A 463 -7.85 -6.16 18.18
N GLY A 464 -8.29 -5.09 18.86
CA GLY A 464 -7.82 -4.68 20.18
C GLY A 464 -6.46 -3.98 20.21
N LEU A 465 -5.70 -3.97 19.10
CA LEU A 465 -4.39 -3.31 19.03
C LEU A 465 -4.57 -1.80 19.26
N PRO A 466 -3.77 -1.16 20.14
CA PRO A 466 -3.71 0.29 20.25
C PRO A 466 -3.31 0.93 18.91
N VAL A 467 -4.24 1.68 18.32
CA VAL A 467 -4.02 2.47 17.10
C VAL A 467 -4.56 3.87 17.33
N TYR A 468 -3.73 4.87 17.11
CA TYR A 468 -4.11 6.27 17.29
C TYR A 468 -3.80 7.05 16.03
N GLN A 469 -4.66 8.02 15.69
CA GLN A 469 -4.37 9.04 14.71
C GLN A 469 -4.04 10.33 15.45
N CYS A 470 -2.86 10.90 15.21
CA CYS A 470 -2.55 12.26 15.60
C CYS A 470 -2.95 13.18 14.45
N PHE A 471 -3.50 14.35 14.78
CA PHE A 471 -3.88 15.33 13.78
C PHE A 471 -3.72 16.77 14.26
N VAL A 472 -3.51 17.66 13.28
CA VAL A 472 -3.48 19.11 13.44
C VAL A 472 -4.37 19.72 12.35
N THR A 473 -5.37 20.50 12.76
CA THR A 473 -6.25 21.24 11.85
C THR A 473 -5.65 22.60 11.54
N ALA A 474 -5.47 22.94 10.27
CA ALA A 474 -5.01 24.25 9.82
C ALA A 474 -6.13 25.31 9.88
N LEU A 475 -5.76 26.58 9.67
CA LEU A 475 -6.71 27.70 9.67
C LEU A 475 -7.75 27.64 8.54
N ASP A 476 -7.39 27.03 7.42
CA ASP A 476 -8.28 26.81 6.26
C ASP A 476 -9.14 25.55 6.39
N GLY A 477 -9.07 24.86 7.53
CA GLY A 477 -9.79 23.61 7.78
C GLY A 477 -9.11 22.34 7.26
N THR A 478 -7.97 22.45 6.55
CA THR A 478 -7.21 21.27 6.13
C THR A 478 -6.66 20.52 7.35
N VAL A 479 -6.61 19.19 7.26
CA VAL A 479 -6.17 18.33 8.37
C VAL A 479 -4.86 17.64 7.99
N ALA A 480 -3.79 17.94 8.73
CA ALA A 480 -2.57 17.15 8.70
C ALA A 480 -2.71 16.00 9.71
N ARG A 481 -2.43 14.77 9.29
CA ARG A 481 -2.67 13.58 10.12
C ARG A 481 -1.62 12.50 9.86
N ALA A 482 -1.35 11.71 10.88
CA ALA A 482 -0.65 10.44 10.76
C ALA A 482 -1.19 9.44 11.78
N THR A 483 -1.07 8.17 11.46
CA THR A 483 -1.45 7.06 12.31
C THR A 483 -0.24 6.42 12.95
N GLY A 484 -0.46 5.67 14.03
CA GLY A 484 0.57 4.90 14.69
C GLY A 484 -0.05 3.74 15.45
N ALA A 485 0.52 2.55 15.29
CA ALA A 485 0.10 1.34 15.99
C ALA A 485 1.26 0.68 16.75
N ASN A 486 0.96 0.13 17.93
CA ASN A 486 1.91 -0.64 18.71
C ASN A 486 1.18 -1.42 19.81
N LEU A 487 1.73 -2.55 20.27
CA LEU A 487 1.21 -3.25 21.45
C LEU A 487 1.26 -2.38 22.72
N ASN A 488 2.21 -1.45 22.80
CA ASN A 488 2.26 -0.40 23.82
C ASN A 488 1.58 0.88 23.31
N GLY A 489 0.46 1.27 23.93
CA GLY A 489 -0.33 2.42 23.53
C GLY A 489 0.42 3.77 23.58
N ALA A 490 1.33 3.95 24.53
CA ALA A 490 2.17 5.14 24.57
C ALA A 490 3.09 5.23 23.34
N ARG A 491 3.69 4.11 22.93
CA ARG A 491 4.50 4.03 21.70
C ARG A 491 3.66 4.27 20.45
N ALA A 492 2.45 3.73 20.38
CA ALA A 492 1.52 3.97 19.27
C ALA A 492 1.17 5.46 19.12
N ALA A 493 0.85 6.12 20.24
CA ALA A 493 0.52 7.55 20.25
C ALA A 493 1.72 8.43 19.88
N LEU A 494 2.91 8.10 20.37
CA LEU A 494 4.15 8.81 20.02
C LEU A 494 4.54 8.59 18.55
N ALA A 495 4.34 7.39 18.00
CA ALA A 495 4.54 7.13 16.57
C ALA A 495 3.65 8.05 15.73
N ALA A 496 2.34 8.02 15.97
CA ALA A 496 1.36 8.90 15.30
C ALA A 496 1.75 10.40 15.41
N LEU A 497 2.16 10.82 16.62
CA LEU A 497 2.62 12.19 16.87
C LEU A 497 3.81 12.54 15.97
N THR A 498 4.89 11.75 16.04
CA THR A 498 6.13 12.05 15.32
C THR A 498 5.98 11.94 13.80
N GLU A 499 5.04 11.14 13.30
CA GLU A 499 4.77 11.02 11.87
C GLU A 499 3.88 12.13 11.29
N THR A 500 3.18 12.88 12.14
CA THR A 500 2.23 13.90 11.67
C THR A 500 2.95 15.00 10.90
N PRO A 501 2.55 15.27 9.64
CA PRO A 501 3.30 16.13 8.72
C PRO A 501 2.97 17.61 8.96
N TRP A 502 3.49 18.18 10.06
CA TRP A 502 3.29 19.58 10.41
C TRP A 502 4.63 20.30 10.65
N PRO A 503 4.83 21.52 10.13
CA PRO A 503 6.10 22.25 10.32
C PRO A 503 6.40 22.51 11.79
N TYR A 504 7.45 21.86 12.31
CA TYR A 504 7.92 22.01 13.67
C TYR A 504 9.45 21.99 13.74
N VAL A 505 10.04 22.99 14.41
CA VAL A 505 11.50 23.15 14.54
C VAL A 505 11.82 23.57 15.96
N TRP A 506 12.14 22.59 16.82
CA TRP A 506 12.48 22.83 18.24
C TRP A 506 13.67 23.80 18.43
N ALA A 507 14.63 23.76 17.51
CA ALA A 507 15.88 24.54 17.60
C ALA A 507 15.69 26.06 17.41
N ARG A 508 14.50 26.51 17.00
CA ARG A 508 14.18 27.94 16.88
C ARG A 508 13.16 28.34 17.96
N PRO A 509 13.37 29.46 18.69
CA PRO A 509 12.47 29.86 19.76
C PRO A 509 11.05 30.17 19.23
N ALA A 510 10.04 29.96 20.06
CA ALA A 510 8.68 30.39 19.76
C ALA A 510 8.60 31.94 19.70
N PRO A 511 7.77 32.53 18.80
CA PRO A 511 6.96 31.88 17.78
C PRO A 511 7.77 31.61 16.49
N PHE A 512 8.10 30.34 16.23
CA PHE A 512 8.63 29.87 14.96
C PHE A 512 7.91 28.58 14.57
N GLY A 513 7.45 28.51 13.31
CA GLY A 513 6.63 27.43 12.78
C GLY A 513 5.28 27.94 12.25
N LYS A 514 4.42 27.01 11.84
CA LYS A 514 3.05 27.30 11.39
C LYS A 514 2.10 27.05 12.57
N ALA A 515 1.43 28.09 13.07
CA ALA A 515 0.36 27.92 14.05
C ALA A 515 -0.81 27.13 13.43
N SER A 516 -1.47 26.30 14.23
CA SER A 516 -2.65 25.57 13.79
C SER A 516 -3.91 26.46 13.84
N GLY A 517 -5.00 25.95 13.28
CA GLY A 517 -6.35 26.40 13.62
C GLY A 517 -6.76 26.01 15.05
N PRO A 518 -7.99 26.36 15.46
CA PRO A 518 -8.47 26.13 16.83
C PRO A 518 -8.66 24.66 17.19
N GLY A 519 -8.75 23.78 16.18
CA GLY A 519 -9.03 22.36 16.35
C GLY A 519 -10.38 22.10 17.04
N LEU A 520 -10.54 20.88 17.55
CA LEU A 520 -11.71 20.50 18.35
C LEU A 520 -11.60 21.09 19.76
N ALA A 521 -12.63 21.80 20.22
CA ALA A 521 -12.69 22.31 21.60
C ALA A 521 -13.06 21.19 22.60
N ALA A 522 -12.74 21.38 23.89
CA ALA A 522 -13.22 20.58 25.02
C ALA A 522 -13.08 19.05 24.83
N LEU A 523 -11.91 18.60 24.39
CA LEU A 523 -11.59 17.17 24.34
C LEU A 523 -11.18 16.66 25.74
N PRO A 524 -11.48 15.41 26.09
CA PRO A 524 -10.93 14.79 27.28
C PRO A 524 -9.40 14.67 27.17
N GLU A 525 -8.72 14.86 28.28
CA GLU A 525 -7.27 14.64 28.37
C GLU A 525 -6.99 13.21 28.85
N ARG A 526 -6.07 12.51 28.18
CA ARG A 526 -5.56 11.19 28.58
C ARG A 526 -4.09 11.29 28.98
N VAL A 527 -3.68 10.47 29.95
CA VAL A 527 -2.27 10.34 30.34
C VAL A 527 -1.61 9.33 29.43
N LEU A 528 -0.51 9.70 28.80
CA LEU A 528 0.23 8.87 27.86
C LEU A 528 0.59 7.51 28.46
N GLU A 529 1.07 7.48 29.70
CA GLU A 529 1.50 6.25 30.37
C GLU A 529 0.33 5.38 30.90
N ASP A 530 -0.90 5.89 30.88
CA ASP A 530 -2.10 5.12 31.26
C ASP A 530 -2.78 4.48 30.02
N LEU A 531 -2.25 4.72 28.82
CA LEU A 531 -2.71 4.03 27.61
C LEU A 531 -2.40 2.51 27.71
N PRO A 532 -3.23 1.63 27.10
CA PRO A 532 -3.07 0.18 27.24
C PRO A 532 -1.69 -0.31 26.80
N ASP A 533 -1.12 -1.28 27.54
CA ASP A 533 0.12 -1.95 27.17
C ASP A 533 -0.06 -3.48 27.15
N TYR A 534 0.11 -4.04 25.97
CA TYR A 534 0.04 -5.47 25.67
C TYR A 534 1.39 -6.04 25.25
N SER A 535 2.48 -5.31 25.49
CA SER A 535 3.83 -5.75 25.13
C SER A 535 4.27 -6.92 26.01
N LEU A 536 4.83 -7.93 25.37
CA LEU A 536 5.47 -9.08 26.00
C LEU A 536 7.00 -8.98 25.97
N PRO A 537 7.72 -9.79 26.77
CA PRO A 537 9.18 -9.65 27.01
C PRO A 537 10.11 -9.85 25.80
N SER A 538 9.60 -10.30 24.65
CA SER A 538 10.40 -10.55 23.44
C SER A 538 9.58 -10.37 22.16
N ALA A 539 10.26 -10.16 21.02
CA ALA A 539 9.60 -10.09 19.71
C ALA A 539 8.87 -11.40 19.37
N GLU A 540 9.45 -12.54 19.74
CA GLU A 540 8.84 -13.87 19.58
C GLU A 540 7.50 -13.97 20.35
N ALA A 541 7.48 -13.57 21.62
CA ALA A 541 6.27 -13.56 22.42
C ALA A 541 5.19 -12.63 21.83
N ASN A 542 5.59 -11.43 21.40
CA ASN A 542 4.70 -10.47 20.74
C ASN A 542 4.14 -11.01 19.43
N LEU A 543 4.97 -11.69 18.62
CA LEU A 543 4.53 -12.33 17.39
C LEU A 543 3.48 -13.41 17.67
N ARG A 544 3.73 -14.28 18.66
CA ARG A 544 2.77 -15.33 19.06
C ARG A 544 1.45 -14.77 19.57
N LEU A 545 1.48 -13.64 20.29
CA LEU A 545 0.27 -12.93 20.68
C LEU A 545 -0.52 -12.47 19.45
N LEU A 546 0.12 -11.74 18.53
CA LEU A 546 -0.53 -11.21 17.33
C LEU A 546 -1.08 -12.34 16.43
N GLU A 547 -0.33 -13.42 16.24
CA GLU A 547 -0.79 -14.60 15.49
C GLU A 547 -2.02 -15.25 16.15
N SER A 548 -2.05 -15.34 17.49
CA SER A 548 -3.20 -15.89 18.22
C SER A 548 -4.43 -15.00 18.12
N VAL A 549 -4.24 -13.68 18.18
CA VAL A 549 -5.33 -12.71 17.97
C VAL A 549 -5.91 -12.85 16.58
N LEU A 550 -5.06 -12.82 15.55
CA LEU A 550 -5.48 -12.99 14.16
C LEU A 550 -6.25 -14.30 13.97
N ALA A 551 -5.73 -15.42 14.50
CA ALA A 551 -6.39 -16.72 14.44
C ALA A 551 -7.77 -16.69 15.11
N GLY A 552 -7.92 -16.04 16.27
CA GLY A 552 -9.20 -15.85 16.95
C GLY A 552 -10.22 -15.03 16.14
N HIS A 553 -9.74 -14.17 15.24
CA HIS A 553 -10.58 -13.45 14.27
C HIS A 553 -10.80 -14.22 12.95
N GLY A 554 -10.30 -15.46 12.83
CA GLY A 554 -10.37 -16.27 11.62
C GLY A 554 -9.44 -15.78 10.50
N LYS A 555 -8.33 -15.13 10.88
CA LYS A 555 -7.32 -14.59 9.97
C LYS A 555 -6.04 -15.43 10.07
N SER A 556 -5.37 -15.62 8.94
CA SER A 556 -4.08 -16.32 8.88
C SER A 556 -3.07 -15.44 8.15
N PRO A 557 -2.05 -14.88 8.84
CA PRO A 557 -1.01 -14.12 8.19
C PRO A 557 -0.13 -15.03 7.33
N LEU A 558 0.27 -14.53 6.17
CA LEU A 558 1.19 -15.18 5.23
C LEU A 558 2.48 -14.36 5.16
N TYR A 559 3.63 -15.01 5.35
CA TYR A 559 4.93 -14.38 5.44
C TYR A 559 5.78 -14.71 4.21
N VAL A 560 6.40 -13.70 3.61
CA VAL A 560 7.43 -13.85 2.57
C VAL A 560 8.72 -13.22 3.09
N ASP A 561 9.76 -14.03 3.27
CA ASP A 561 11.09 -13.55 3.66
C ASP A 561 11.77 -12.90 2.44
N LEU A 562 12.06 -11.61 2.55
CA LEU A 562 12.70 -10.79 1.52
C LEU A 562 14.17 -10.47 1.85
N THR A 563 14.74 -11.10 2.87
CA THR A 563 16.12 -10.88 3.30
C THR A 563 17.08 -11.02 2.11
N ARG A 564 17.82 -9.95 1.82
CA ARG A 564 18.84 -9.96 0.79
C ARG A 564 20.16 -10.58 1.29
N THR A 565 20.88 -11.24 0.39
CA THR A 565 22.17 -11.86 0.70
C THR A 565 23.26 -10.82 0.98
N ASP A 566 23.23 -9.68 0.28
CA ASP A 566 24.20 -8.59 0.39
C ASP A 566 23.98 -7.70 1.63
N LEU A 567 22.74 -7.56 2.12
CA LEU A 567 22.44 -6.79 3.33
C LEU A 567 22.42 -7.65 4.61
N ASN A 568 22.00 -8.92 4.51
CA ASN A 568 21.87 -9.85 5.64
C ASN A 568 21.10 -9.27 6.86
N LEU A 569 20.11 -8.42 6.58
CA LEU A 569 19.20 -7.82 7.54
C LEU A 569 17.79 -8.36 7.26
N PRO A 570 17.08 -8.90 8.27
CA PRO A 570 15.74 -9.44 8.09
C PRO A 570 14.78 -8.41 7.49
N VAL A 571 14.14 -8.80 6.39
CA VAL A 571 13.01 -8.09 5.78
C VAL A 571 11.91 -9.08 5.47
N VAL A 572 10.67 -8.73 5.75
CA VAL A 572 9.50 -9.58 5.47
C VAL A 572 8.43 -8.76 4.78
N ARG A 573 7.68 -9.39 3.87
CA ARG A 573 6.33 -8.97 3.51
C ARG A 573 5.32 -9.86 4.20
N VAL A 574 4.33 -9.27 4.85
CA VAL A 574 3.18 -9.97 5.43
C VAL A 574 1.92 -9.64 4.64
N LEU A 575 1.11 -10.65 4.37
CA LEU A 575 -0.24 -10.52 3.82
C LEU A 575 -1.24 -11.07 4.83
N ILE A 576 -2.28 -10.29 5.17
CA ILE A 576 -3.36 -10.75 6.04
C ILE A 576 -4.68 -10.66 5.26
N PRO A 577 -5.13 -11.77 4.64
CA PRO A 577 -6.31 -11.76 3.79
C PRO A 577 -7.57 -11.20 4.50
N GLY A 578 -8.28 -10.33 3.79
CA GLY A 578 -9.50 -9.64 4.22
C GLY A 578 -9.28 -8.46 5.17
N LEU A 579 -8.05 -7.98 5.34
CA LEU A 579 -7.77 -6.68 5.96
C LEU A 579 -7.51 -5.64 4.86
N GLU A 580 -7.83 -4.38 5.14
CA GLU A 580 -7.55 -3.28 4.22
C GLU A 580 -6.04 -2.98 4.24
N LEU A 581 -5.51 -2.53 3.10
CA LEU A 581 -4.08 -2.25 2.95
C LEU A 581 -3.78 -0.75 2.88
N THR A 582 -4.78 0.09 2.63
CA THR A 582 -4.58 1.54 2.50
C THR A 582 -5.84 2.30 2.90
N ALA A 583 -5.65 3.50 3.43
CA ALA A 583 -6.71 4.49 3.65
C ALA A 583 -6.59 5.67 2.66
N GLU A 584 -5.89 5.46 1.55
CA GLU A 584 -5.89 6.36 0.40
C GLU A 584 -7.09 6.04 -0.47
N TRP A 585 -7.95 7.05 -0.65
CA TRP A 585 -9.22 6.91 -1.36
C TRP A 585 -9.18 7.67 -2.68
N ASP A 586 -9.53 6.98 -3.76
CA ASP A 586 -9.74 7.54 -5.09
C ASP A 586 -11.15 7.20 -5.62
N SER A 587 -11.42 7.55 -6.89
CA SER A 587 -12.72 7.31 -7.53
C SER A 587 -12.99 5.85 -7.91
N PHE A 588 -12.01 4.97 -7.75
CA PHE A 588 -12.10 3.53 -8.06
C PHE A 588 -12.06 2.67 -6.79
N SER A 589 -11.69 3.26 -5.66
CA SER A 589 -11.73 2.66 -4.34
C SER A 589 -13.14 2.17 -4.03
N ARG A 590 -13.24 0.96 -3.49
CA ARG A 590 -14.51 0.34 -3.11
C ARG A 590 -14.58 0.17 -1.59
N PRO A 591 -15.44 0.92 -0.88
CA PRO A 591 -15.49 0.84 0.57
C PRO A 591 -15.98 -0.53 1.04
N SER A 592 -15.36 -1.07 2.08
CA SER A 592 -15.63 -2.44 2.51
C SER A 592 -16.86 -2.58 3.42
N LEU A 593 -17.43 -3.78 3.45
CA LEU A 593 -18.55 -4.12 4.34
C LEU A 593 -18.24 -3.81 5.82
N ARG A 594 -16.97 -3.95 6.24
CA ARG A 594 -16.56 -3.66 7.62
C ARG A 594 -16.58 -2.17 7.92
N LEU A 595 -16.15 -1.30 6.99
CA LEU A 595 -16.27 0.14 7.15
C LEU A 595 -17.73 0.56 7.30
N PHE A 596 -18.62 0.06 6.44
CA PHE A 596 -20.06 0.35 6.54
C PHE A 596 -20.68 -0.17 7.85
N ALA A 597 -20.28 -1.36 8.31
CA ALA A 597 -20.78 -1.90 9.58
C ALA A 597 -20.40 -0.99 10.76
N ARG A 598 -19.18 -0.44 10.75
CA ARG A 598 -18.71 0.50 11.78
C ARG A 598 -19.38 1.87 11.66
N TYR A 599 -19.56 2.37 10.44
CA TYR A 599 -20.32 3.59 10.16
C TYR A 599 -21.77 3.48 10.65
N ALA A 600 -22.48 2.40 10.32
CA ALA A 600 -23.85 2.18 10.78
C ALA A 600 -23.95 2.07 12.31
N ALA A 601 -22.93 1.49 12.96
CA ALA A 601 -22.87 1.39 14.41
C ALA A 601 -22.65 2.74 15.13
N MET A 602 -22.22 3.80 14.44
CA MET A 602 -22.05 5.13 15.05
C MET A 602 -23.37 5.83 15.41
N TYR A 603 -24.49 5.37 14.84
CA TYR A 603 -25.82 5.98 15.02
C TYR A 603 -26.81 5.08 15.78
N LYS A 604 -26.32 3.95 16.31
CA LYS A 604 -27.05 3.09 17.25
C LYS A 604 -26.65 3.47 18.66
#